data_AF-A0A2V5RF26-F1
#
_entry.id   AF-A0A2V5RF26-F1
#
_cell.length_a   1.000
_cell.length_b   1.000
_cell.length_c   1.000
_cell.angle_alpha   90.00
_cell.angle_beta   90.00
_cell.angle_gamma   90.00
#
_symmetry.space_group_name_H-M   'P 1'
#
loop_
_entity.id
_entity.type
_entity.pdbx_description
1 polymer ?
#
loop_
_entity_poly.entity_id
_entity_poly.type
_entity_poly.pdbx_seq_one_letter_code
_entity_poly.pdbx_strand_id
1 'polypeptide(L)'
;MKRALLLFLGFSAQVFGAGLSPYAHLVVNDSAATPRNGVRVTYLGTSGYQLESKGHALLIDPYFSRVNFLSVALDSRIQPNIARIAEGMRHLAPKADAILVTHGHFDHLLDVPIVMSKTPARLIASASAITLAKRAGVSSGDALSAGDVRRIGP
;
A
#
# COMPACT_ATOMS: atom_id res chain seq x y z
N MET A 1 -33.27 -27.54 11.64
CA MET A 1 -32.64 -26.50 12.50
C MET A 1 -31.37 -26.96 13.23
N LYS A 2 -31.29 -28.18 13.79
CA LYS A 2 -30.09 -28.63 14.54
C LYS A 2 -28.87 -29.01 13.69
N ARG A 3 -29.03 -29.28 12.38
CA ARG A 3 -27.91 -29.65 11.46
C ARG A 3 -27.19 -28.47 10.82
N ALA A 4 -27.82 -27.28 10.76
CA ALA A 4 -27.18 -26.06 10.23
C ALA A 4 -26.23 -25.41 11.23
N LEU A 5 -26.42 -25.64 12.54
CA LEU A 5 -25.60 -25.07 13.60
C LEU A 5 -24.21 -25.75 13.70
N LEU A 6 -24.10 -27.01 13.28
CA LEU A 6 -22.84 -27.77 13.29
C LEU A 6 -21.89 -27.42 12.13
N LEU A 7 -22.43 -26.90 11.01
CA LEU A 7 -21.62 -26.42 9.89
C LEU A 7 -21.00 -25.03 10.15
N PHE A 8 -21.58 -24.24 11.07
CA PHE A 8 -21.01 -22.95 11.49
C PHE A 8 -19.89 -23.07 12.53
N LEU A 9 -19.83 -24.17 13.30
CA LEU A 9 -18.77 -24.39 14.30
C LEU A 9 -17.47 -24.98 13.72
N GLY A 10 -17.50 -25.56 12.51
CA GLY A 10 -16.32 -26.19 11.91
C GLY A 10 -15.30 -25.21 11.31
N PHE A 11 -15.68 -23.95 11.07
CA PHE A 11 -14.81 -22.96 10.42
C PHE A 11 -14.06 -22.04 11.40
N SER A 12 -14.36 -22.10 12.70
CA SER A 12 -13.76 -21.20 13.69
C SER A 12 -12.40 -21.69 14.22
N ALA A 13 -12.08 -22.98 14.11
CA ALA A 13 -10.88 -23.55 14.72
C ALA A 13 -9.59 -23.38 13.89
N GLN A 14 -9.68 -23.00 12.61
CA GLN A 14 -8.51 -22.80 11.75
C GLN A 14 -7.99 -21.34 11.75
N VAL A 15 -8.77 -20.39 12.29
CA VAL A 15 -8.41 -18.96 12.26
C VAL A 15 -7.41 -18.60 13.37
N PHE A 16 -7.36 -19.37 14.47
CA PHE A 16 -6.43 -19.08 15.58
C PHE A 16 -4.97 -19.48 15.31
N GLY A 17 -4.72 -20.32 14.29
CA GLY A 17 -3.37 -20.76 13.91
C GLY A 17 -2.73 -19.96 12.77
N ALA A 18 -3.51 -19.13 12.06
CA ALA A 18 -3.05 -18.35 10.91
C ALA A 18 -2.51 -16.96 11.30
N GLY A 19 -2.31 -16.71 12.60
CA GLY A 19 -1.72 -15.47 13.09
C GLY A 19 -0.20 -15.48 12.95
N LEU A 20 0.41 -14.35 12.62
CA LEU A 20 1.87 -14.18 12.62
C LEU A 20 2.47 -14.15 14.03
N SER A 21 1.68 -14.33 15.09
CA SER A 21 2.12 -14.28 16.50
C SER A 21 3.32 -15.18 16.81
N PRO A 22 3.39 -16.44 16.33
CA PRO A 22 4.58 -17.28 16.52
C PRO A 22 5.83 -16.72 15.82
N TYR A 23 5.64 -15.93 14.77
CA TYR A 23 6.68 -15.29 13.97
C TYR A 23 6.86 -13.81 14.33
N ALA A 24 6.33 -13.34 15.46
CA ALA A 24 6.44 -11.93 15.87
C ALA A 24 7.91 -11.49 16.02
N HIS A 25 8.83 -12.42 16.28
CA HIS A 25 10.28 -12.19 16.31
C HIS A 25 10.90 -12.04 14.90
N LEU A 26 10.22 -12.51 13.85
CA LEU A 26 10.54 -12.28 12.43
C LEU A 26 9.84 -11.04 11.89
N VAL A 27 8.79 -10.54 12.56
CA VAL A 27 8.21 -9.23 12.29
C VAL A 27 9.18 -8.19 12.83
N VAL A 28 9.92 -7.61 11.91
CA VAL A 28 11.31 -7.19 12.07
C VAL A 28 11.55 -6.13 13.15
N ASN A 29 12.54 -6.44 13.99
CA ASN A 29 13.39 -5.52 14.73
C ASN A 29 14.17 -4.64 13.74
N ASP A 30 13.62 -3.48 13.43
CA ASP A 30 14.19 -2.62 12.40
C ASP A 30 15.34 -1.77 12.97
N SER A 31 16.54 -1.87 12.38
CA SER A 31 17.62 -0.96 12.76
C SER A 31 17.21 0.46 12.38
N ALA A 32 17.25 1.44 13.29
CA ALA A 32 16.77 2.80 13.01
C ALA A 32 17.53 3.52 11.87
N ALA A 33 18.74 3.07 11.51
CA ALA A 33 19.58 3.75 10.53
C ALA A 33 19.49 3.10 9.14
N THR A 34 19.19 3.88 8.10
CA THR A 34 19.27 3.42 6.70
C THR A 34 20.70 3.02 6.36
N PRO A 35 20.93 1.85 5.72
CA PRO A 35 22.27 1.40 5.37
C PRO A 35 23.02 2.42 4.50
N ARG A 36 24.29 2.69 4.81
CA ARG A 36 25.13 3.61 4.00
C ARG A 36 25.30 3.13 2.55
N ASN A 37 25.42 1.81 2.35
CA ASN A 37 25.64 1.16 1.05
C ASN A 37 24.58 0.08 0.82
N GLY A 38 23.30 0.43 0.88
CA GLY A 38 22.22 -0.54 0.66
C GLY A 38 20.86 0.10 0.45
N VAL A 39 19.86 -0.78 0.32
CA VAL A 39 18.45 -0.42 0.23
C VAL A 39 17.76 -1.01 1.45
N ARG A 40 16.97 -0.18 2.15
CA ARG A 40 16.02 -0.63 3.17
C ARG A 40 14.68 -0.84 2.48
N VAL A 41 14.06 -1.98 2.74
CA VAL A 41 12.74 -2.33 2.18
C VAL A 41 11.78 -2.55 3.33
N THR A 42 10.71 -1.76 3.35
CA THR A 42 9.64 -1.86 4.34
C THR A 42 8.39 -2.38 3.66
N TYR A 43 7.85 -3.50 4.14
CA TYR A 43 6.56 -4.01 3.70
C TYR A 43 5.44 -3.26 4.42
N LEU A 44 4.62 -2.51 3.67
CA LEU A 44 3.50 -1.73 4.18
C LEU A 44 2.18 -2.54 4.22
N GLY A 45 2.22 -3.76 3.69
CA GLY A 45 1.10 -4.68 3.61
C GLY A 45 0.35 -4.61 2.27
N THR A 46 -0.43 -5.66 1.97
CA THR A 46 -1.04 -5.88 0.64
C THR A 46 0.04 -5.89 -0.45
N SER A 47 0.01 -4.96 -1.39
CA SER A 47 1.01 -4.74 -2.44
C SER A 47 1.99 -3.61 -2.10
N GLY A 48 1.83 -2.98 -0.92
CA GLY A 48 2.55 -1.79 -0.52
C GLY A 48 3.99 -2.05 -0.07
N TYR A 49 4.93 -1.34 -0.66
CA TYR A 49 6.34 -1.33 -0.25
C TYR A 49 6.88 0.09 -0.19
N GLN A 50 7.86 0.31 0.68
CA GLN A 50 8.72 1.48 0.66
C GLN A 50 10.18 1.03 0.51
N LEU A 51 10.88 1.64 -0.44
CA LEU A 51 12.30 1.42 -0.68
C LEU A 51 13.07 2.70 -0.34
N GLU A 52 14.01 2.61 0.58
CA GLU A 52 14.82 3.74 1.04
C GLU A 52 16.30 3.51 0.73
N SER A 53 16.96 4.53 0.16
CA SER A 53 18.41 4.53 -0.01
C SER A 53 18.95 5.96 -0.05
N LYS A 54 20.08 6.21 0.61
CA LYS A 54 20.78 7.52 0.60
C LYS A 54 19.88 8.74 0.87
N GLY A 55 18.89 8.60 1.75
CA GLY A 55 17.96 9.69 2.11
C GLY A 55 16.82 9.93 1.11
N HIS A 56 16.66 9.04 0.14
CA HIS A 56 15.58 9.05 -0.84
C HIS A 56 14.67 7.85 -0.66
N ALA A 57 13.39 8.02 -1.03
CA ALA A 57 12.41 6.95 -0.89
C ALA A 57 11.47 6.85 -2.10
N LEU A 58 11.19 5.61 -2.49
CA LEU A 58 10.17 5.22 -3.44
C LEU A 58 9.06 4.46 -2.70
N LEU A 59 7.82 4.93 -2.83
CA LEU A 59 6.65 4.18 -2.42
C LEU A 59 6.12 3.39 -3.60
N ILE A 60 5.76 2.13 -3.38
CA ILE A 60 5.11 1.27 -4.36
C ILE A 60 3.75 0.92 -3.79
N ASP A 61 2.68 1.21 -4.53
CA ASP A 61 1.29 0.88 -4.19
C ASP A 61 0.90 1.13 -2.70
N PRO A 62 1.09 2.35 -2.15
CA PRO A 62 0.84 2.61 -0.74
C PRO A 62 -0.66 2.54 -0.41
N TYR A 63 -1.13 1.39 0.07
CA TYR A 63 -2.53 1.11 0.37
C TYR A 63 -2.79 0.75 1.84
N PHE A 64 -3.45 1.66 2.55
CA PHE A 64 -3.72 1.60 3.98
C PHE A 64 -5.22 1.46 4.32
N SER A 65 -6.11 1.85 3.41
CA SER A 65 -7.56 1.84 3.63
C SER A 65 -8.12 0.46 3.95
N ARG A 66 -7.49 -0.62 3.43
CA ARG A 66 -7.87 -2.03 3.65
C ARG A 66 -9.38 -2.24 3.53
N VAL A 67 -9.93 -1.84 2.37
CA VAL A 67 -11.32 -2.09 1.99
C VAL A 67 -11.58 -3.58 2.16
N ASN A 68 -12.61 -3.89 2.94
CA ASN A 68 -12.90 -5.27 3.30
C ASN A 68 -13.46 -6.03 2.08
N PHE A 69 -13.14 -7.32 2.01
CA PHE A 69 -13.58 -8.18 0.90
C PHE A 69 -15.10 -8.21 0.73
N LEU A 70 -15.86 -8.18 1.83
CA LEU A 70 -17.32 -8.23 1.77
C LEU A 70 -17.93 -6.99 1.11
N SER A 71 -17.37 -5.80 1.35
CA SER A 71 -17.77 -4.57 0.66
C SER A 71 -17.53 -4.67 -0.84
N VAL A 72 -16.45 -5.31 -1.27
CA VAL A 72 -16.19 -5.58 -2.70
C VAL A 72 -17.19 -6.61 -3.24
N ALA A 73 -17.43 -7.70 -2.50
CA ALA A 73 -18.36 -8.75 -2.92
C ALA A 73 -19.82 -8.31 -3.00
N LEU A 74 -20.21 -7.30 -2.20
CA LEU A 74 -21.54 -6.69 -2.18
C LEU A 74 -21.64 -5.44 -3.08
N ASP A 75 -20.64 -5.17 -3.92
CA ASP A 75 -20.56 -3.99 -4.80
C ASP A 75 -20.84 -2.66 -4.07
N SER A 76 -20.38 -2.58 -2.84
CA SER A 76 -20.51 -1.38 -2.03
C SER A 76 -19.56 -0.29 -2.55
N ARG A 77 -19.94 0.96 -2.36
CA ARG A 77 -19.10 2.10 -2.74
C ARG A 77 -17.71 2.02 -2.07
N ILE A 78 -16.68 1.84 -2.89
CA ILE A 78 -15.29 1.86 -2.45
C ILE A 78 -14.87 3.30 -2.14
N GLN A 79 -14.33 3.52 -0.94
CA GLN A 79 -13.89 4.83 -0.50
C GLN A 79 -12.64 4.74 0.38
N PRO A 80 -11.75 5.75 0.35
CA PRO A 80 -10.58 5.78 1.21
C PRO A 80 -10.98 5.89 2.69
N ASN A 81 -10.22 5.23 3.57
CA ASN A 81 -10.33 5.38 5.01
C ASN A 81 -9.23 6.34 5.51
N ILE A 82 -9.60 7.60 5.71
CA ILE A 82 -8.67 8.68 6.08
C ILE A 82 -7.89 8.38 7.36
N ALA A 83 -8.53 7.78 8.36
CA ALA A 83 -7.88 7.46 9.63
C ALA A 83 -6.79 6.39 9.45
N ARG A 84 -7.06 5.35 8.64
CA ARG A 84 -6.07 4.31 8.34
C ARG A 84 -4.92 4.82 7.48
N ILE A 85 -5.22 5.71 6.51
CA ILE A 85 -4.19 6.37 5.72
C ILE A 85 -3.28 7.20 6.63
N ALA A 86 -3.85 8.03 7.50
CA ALA A 86 -3.08 8.84 8.44
C ALA A 86 -2.20 7.99 9.36
N GLU A 87 -2.73 6.86 9.86
CA GLU A 87 -1.97 5.90 10.66
C GLU A 87 -0.80 5.29 9.88
N GLY A 88 -1.07 4.75 8.68
CA GLY A 88 -0.05 4.13 7.84
C GLY A 88 1.05 5.10 7.41
N MET A 89 0.67 6.35 7.14
CA MET A 89 1.60 7.41 6.75
C MET A 89 2.66 7.72 7.81
N ARG A 90 2.41 7.45 9.09
CA ARG A 90 3.42 7.60 10.15
C ARG A 90 4.63 6.68 10.00
N HIS A 91 4.50 5.61 9.20
CA HIS A 91 5.55 4.65 8.95
C HIS A 91 6.31 4.93 7.65
N LEU A 92 5.91 5.96 6.90
CA LEU A 92 6.59 6.36 5.69
C LEU A 92 7.87 7.14 6.00
N ALA A 93 8.81 7.08 5.07
CA ALA A 93 10.01 7.90 5.11
C ALA A 93 9.62 9.38 5.17
N PRO A 94 10.35 10.23 5.92
CA PRO A 94 10.05 11.65 6.03
C PRO A 94 9.98 12.39 4.68
N LYS A 95 10.69 11.86 3.67
CA LYS A 95 10.68 12.35 2.30
C LYS A 95 10.58 11.17 1.33
N ALA A 96 9.41 11.03 0.71
CA ALA A 96 9.24 10.21 -0.48
C ALA A 96 9.40 11.07 -1.74
N ASP A 97 10.24 10.63 -2.67
CA ASP A 97 10.49 11.34 -3.94
C ASP A 97 9.46 10.95 -5.00
N ALA A 98 8.97 9.71 -4.96
CA ALA A 98 8.00 9.20 -5.92
C ALA A 98 7.08 8.14 -5.34
N ILE A 99 5.90 8.02 -5.96
CA ILE A 99 4.95 6.92 -5.78
C ILE A 99 4.84 6.19 -7.11
N LEU A 100 5.21 4.92 -7.14
CA LEU A 100 4.96 4.02 -8.25
C LEU A 100 3.63 3.29 -8.01
N VAL A 101 2.70 3.43 -8.96
CA VAL A 101 1.47 2.62 -8.97
C VAL A 101 1.57 1.58 -10.09
N THR A 102 1.51 0.31 -9.72
CA THR A 102 1.68 -0.80 -10.66
C THR A 102 0.51 -0.90 -11.64
N HIS A 103 -0.73 -0.73 -11.16
CA HIS A 103 -1.94 -0.67 -11.99
C HIS A 103 -3.14 -0.02 -11.28
N GLY A 104 -4.22 0.25 -12.02
CA GLY A 104 -5.35 1.07 -11.56
C GLY A 104 -6.38 0.40 -10.64
N HIS A 105 -6.05 -0.74 -10.01
CA HIS A 105 -6.94 -1.38 -9.05
C HIS A 105 -7.00 -0.60 -7.72
N PHE A 106 -8.11 -0.73 -6.99
CA PHE A 106 -8.35 0.06 -5.78
C PHE A 106 -7.34 -0.24 -4.67
N ASP A 107 -6.87 -1.48 -4.54
CA ASP A 107 -5.88 -1.90 -3.55
C ASP A 107 -4.44 -1.48 -3.89
N HIS A 108 -4.27 -0.75 -5.00
CA HIS A 108 -3.01 -0.12 -5.42
C HIS A 108 -3.12 1.41 -5.48
N LEU A 109 -4.24 1.92 -6.00
CA LEU A 109 -4.38 3.33 -6.37
C LEU A 109 -5.24 4.16 -5.40
N LEU A 110 -6.18 3.55 -4.66
CA LEU A 110 -7.24 4.29 -3.95
C LEU A 110 -6.72 5.39 -3.02
N ASP A 111 -5.62 5.11 -2.32
CA ASP A 111 -5.07 6.01 -1.29
C ASP A 111 -4.05 7.00 -1.86
N VAL A 112 -3.55 6.75 -3.06
CA VAL A 112 -2.46 7.51 -3.69
C VAL A 112 -2.77 9.00 -3.80
N PRO A 113 -3.97 9.45 -4.24
CA PRO A 113 -4.29 10.88 -4.26
C PRO A 113 -4.13 11.57 -2.90
N ILE A 114 -4.52 10.89 -1.81
CA ILE A 114 -4.41 11.42 -0.45
C ILE A 114 -2.95 11.43 -0.01
N VAL A 115 -2.21 10.33 -0.24
CA VAL A 115 -0.77 10.26 0.09
C VAL A 115 0.00 11.34 -0.66
N MET A 116 -0.28 11.58 -1.95
CA MET A 116 0.31 12.66 -2.73
C MET A 116 -0.04 14.05 -2.17
N SER A 117 -1.26 14.27 -1.68
CA SER A 117 -1.63 15.56 -1.09
C SER A 117 -0.86 15.90 0.19
N LYS A 118 -0.18 14.91 0.78
CA LYS A 118 0.55 15.00 2.06
C LYS A 118 2.05 14.76 1.92
N THR A 119 2.55 14.54 0.70
CA THR A 119 3.96 14.27 0.42
C THR A 119 4.42 15.06 -0.80
N PRO A 120 5.71 15.35 -0.96
CA PRO A 120 6.23 15.95 -2.19
C PRO A 120 6.37 14.94 -3.34
N ALA A 121 5.90 13.70 -3.16
CA ALA A 121 6.16 12.61 -4.07
C ALA A 121 5.39 12.78 -5.39
N ARG A 122 6.09 12.61 -6.52
CA ARG A 122 5.44 12.58 -7.84
C ARG A 122 4.84 11.21 -8.13
N LEU A 123 3.72 11.19 -8.85
CA LEU A 123 3.12 9.94 -9.32
C LEU A 123 3.84 9.42 -10.56
N ILE A 124 4.15 8.14 -10.55
CA ILE A 124 4.65 7.38 -11.68
C ILE A 124 3.74 6.17 -11.86
N ALA A 125 3.08 6.04 -13.00
CA ALA A 125 2.12 4.95 -13.22
C ALA A 125 1.80 4.74 -14.70
N SER A 126 0.97 3.75 -15.02
CA SER A 126 0.40 3.63 -16.36
C SER A 126 -0.52 4.82 -16.71
N ALA A 127 -0.72 5.07 -18.01
CA ALA A 127 -1.62 6.12 -18.48
C ALA A 127 -3.07 5.97 -17.96
N SER A 128 -3.54 4.73 -17.79
CA SER A 128 -4.87 4.45 -17.22
C SER A 128 -4.94 4.81 -15.73
N ALA A 129 -3.94 4.43 -14.94
CA ALA A 129 -3.87 4.77 -13.52
C ALA A 129 -3.75 6.29 -13.30
N ILE A 130 -2.97 7.00 -14.12
CA ILE A 130 -2.87 8.48 -14.06
C ILE A 130 -4.22 9.13 -14.38
N THR A 131 -4.95 8.62 -15.38
CA THR A 131 -6.28 9.12 -15.71
C THR A 131 -7.24 9.00 -14.52
N LEU A 132 -7.21 7.87 -13.82
CA LEU A 132 -8.00 7.65 -12.60
C LEU A 132 -7.56 8.59 -11.46
N ALA A 133 -6.25 8.71 -11.23
CA ALA A 133 -5.69 9.61 -10.22
C ALA A 133 -6.08 11.08 -10.46
N LYS A 134 -6.05 11.53 -11.72
CA LYS A 134 -6.49 12.89 -12.11
C LYS A 134 -7.97 13.13 -11.79
N ARG A 135 -8.84 12.15 -12.04
CA ARG A 135 -10.26 12.22 -11.65
C ARG A 135 -10.46 12.27 -10.12
N ALA A 136 -9.47 11.80 -9.36
CA ALA A 136 -9.43 11.88 -7.91
C ALA A 136 -8.68 13.12 -7.38
N GLY A 137 -8.32 14.08 -8.24
CA GLY A 137 -7.74 15.37 -7.84
C GLY A 137 -6.21 15.47 -7.90
N VAL A 138 -5.51 14.45 -8.42
CA VAL A 138 -4.06 14.55 -8.68
C VAL A 138 -3.80 15.46 -9.88
N SER A 139 -2.92 16.45 -9.74
CA SER A 139 -2.64 17.43 -10.81
C SER A 139 -1.87 16.84 -11.99
N SER A 140 -0.88 15.99 -11.73
CA SER A 140 -0.02 15.40 -12.75
C SER A 140 0.52 14.04 -12.34
N GLY A 141 1.00 13.29 -13.32
CA GLY A 141 1.71 12.03 -13.12
C GLY A 141 2.54 11.72 -14.36
N ASP A 142 3.64 11.01 -14.15
CA ASP A 142 4.57 10.60 -15.19
C ASP A 142 4.15 9.23 -15.71
N ALA A 143 3.64 9.19 -16.94
CA ALA A 143 3.24 7.94 -17.56
C ALA A 143 4.45 7.03 -17.82
N LEU A 144 4.24 5.73 -17.61
CA LEU A 144 5.18 4.67 -18.00
C LEU A 144 4.56 3.68 -18.97
N SER A 145 5.42 3.16 -19.85
CA SER A 145 5.19 1.99 -20.68
C SER A 145 6.26 0.92 -20.44
N ALA A 146 6.01 -0.30 -20.89
CA ALA A 146 7.00 -1.37 -20.80
C ALA A 146 8.30 -0.97 -21.51
N GLY A 147 9.44 -1.17 -20.84
CA GLY A 147 10.76 -0.77 -21.33
C GLY A 147 11.20 0.64 -20.89
N ASP A 148 10.31 1.45 -20.32
CA ASP A 148 10.69 2.75 -19.77
C ASP A 148 11.60 2.60 -18.55
N VAL A 149 12.60 3.48 -18.47
CA VAL A 149 13.47 3.64 -17.30
C VAL A 149 13.21 5.01 -16.67
N ARG A 150 13.15 5.04 -15.33
CA ARG A 150 13.05 6.28 -14.55
C ARG A 150 14.07 6.25 -13.42
N ARG A 151 14.76 7.38 -13.24
CA ARG A 151 15.63 7.62 -12.08
C ARG A 151 14.80 8.27 -10.95
N ILE A 152 14.97 7.76 -9.74
CA ILE A 152 14.36 8.25 -8.50
C ILE A 152 15.48 8.45 -7.49
N GLY A 153 15.50 9.61 -6.83
CA GLY A 153 16.65 10.03 -6.04
C GLY A 153 17.78 10.61 -6.90
N PRO A 154 19.05 10.54 -6.46
CA PRO A 154 20.19 11.17 -7.13
C PRO A 154 20.54 10.49 -8.45
#